data_AF-A0A7C5IDM9-F1
#
_entry.id   AF-A0A7C5IDM9-F1
#
_cell.length_a   1.000
_cell.length_b   1.000
_cell.length_c   1.000
_cell.angle_alpha   90.00
_cell.angle_beta   90.00
_cell.angle_gamma   90.00
#
_symmetry.space_group_name_H-M   'P 1'
#
loop_
_entity.id
_entity.type
_entity.pdbx_description
1 polymer ?
#
loop_
_entity_poly.entity_id
_entity_poly.type
_entity_poly.pdbx_seq_one_letter_code
_entity_poly.pdbx_strand_id
1 'polypeptide(L)'
;MKDSIQGEPYPRKVVEQGKRPSLRYAWYVLFVLTFMYMLSFVDRQILSLLVPSIKRDLGVSDTQIGLLQGLAFALFYTFMGLPIGRLADNYSRRNVIII
;
A
#
# COMPACT_ATOMS: atom_id res chain seq x y z
N MET A 1 -49.46 -12.38 30.46
CA MET A 1 -48.47 -13.09 29.61
C MET A 1 -47.75 -12.07 28.75
N LYS A 2 -46.87 -11.23 29.33
CA LYS A 2 -46.11 -10.22 28.58
C LYS A 2 -44.89 -9.62 29.33
N ASP A 3 -44.32 -10.31 30.32
CA ASP A 3 -43.19 -9.77 31.11
C ASP A 3 -41.99 -10.72 31.16
N SER A 4 -41.65 -11.39 30.05
CA SER A 4 -40.52 -12.32 29.98
C SER A 4 -39.46 -11.97 28.92
N ILE A 5 -39.37 -10.70 28.52
CA ILE A 5 -38.25 -10.22 27.69
C ILE A 5 -37.59 -9.02 28.40
N GLN A 6 -37.09 -9.24 29.61
CA GLN A 6 -36.05 -8.39 30.17
C GLN A 6 -34.72 -9.03 29.77
N GLY A 7 -34.31 -8.76 28.54
CA GLY A 7 -33.00 -9.16 28.06
C GLY A 7 -31.95 -8.49 28.93
N GLU A 8 -31.15 -9.30 29.63
CA GLU A 8 -29.91 -8.88 30.29
C GLU A 8 -29.16 -7.89 29.37
N PRO A 9 -28.79 -6.70 29.85
CA PRO A 9 -28.06 -5.73 29.03
C PRO A 9 -26.78 -6.41 28.52
N TYR A 10 -26.69 -6.61 27.20
CA TYR A 10 -25.49 -7.19 26.59
C TYR A 10 -24.27 -6.40 27.10
N PRO A 11 -23.24 -7.05 27.68
CA PRO A 11 -22.10 -6.35 28.23
C PRO A 11 -21.42 -5.59 27.10
N ARG A 12 -21.58 -4.27 27.09
CA ARG A 12 -20.97 -3.38 26.12
C ARG A 12 -19.47 -3.46 26.39
N LYS A 13 -18.72 -4.23 25.59
CA LYS A 13 -17.26 -4.23 25.66
C LYS A 13 -16.83 -2.77 25.49
N VAL A 14 -16.36 -2.17 26.59
CA VAL A 14 -15.86 -0.80 26.59
C VAL A 14 -14.63 -0.86 25.71
N VAL A 15 -14.76 -0.40 24.46
CA VAL A 15 -13.63 -0.32 23.55
C VAL A 15 -12.67 0.65 24.20
N GLU A 16 -11.57 0.13 24.75
CA GLU A 16 -10.53 0.96 25.32
C GLU A 16 -10.10 1.96 24.24
N GLN A 17 -10.39 3.24 24.47
CA GLN A 17 -10.01 4.31 23.56
C GLN A 17 -8.49 4.45 23.64
N GLY A 18 -7.79 3.73 22.77
CA GLY A 18 -6.36 3.90 22.56
C GLY A 18 -6.05 5.39 22.36
N LYS A 19 -5.03 5.87 23.07
CA LYS A 19 -4.59 7.27 23.07
C LYS A 19 -4.49 7.80 21.63
N ARG A 20 -5.38 8.74 21.27
CA ARG A 20 -5.41 9.31 19.91
C ARG A 20 -4.06 9.97 19.61
N PRO A 21 -3.45 9.71 18.44
CA PRO A 21 -2.19 10.36 18.07
C PRO A 21 -2.37 11.87 18.04
N SER A 22 -1.31 12.61 18.37
CA SER A 22 -1.36 14.07 18.29
C SER A 22 -1.57 14.52 16.83
N LEU A 23 -2.30 15.62 16.64
CA LEU A 23 -2.58 16.15 15.30
C LEU A 23 -1.28 16.43 14.53
N ARG A 24 -0.23 16.91 15.21
CA ARG A 24 1.09 17.13 14.63
C ARG A 24 1.74 15.82 14.14
N TYR A 25 1.63 14.75 14.91
CA TYR A 25 2.14 13.44 14.51
C TYR A 25 1.37 12.86 13.31
N ALA A 26 0.04 13.03 13.27
CA ALA A 26 -0.77 12.61 12.15
C ALA A 26 -0.37 13.32 10.84
N TRP A 27 -0.17 14.64 10.87
CA TRP A 27 0.30 15.41 9.72
C TRP A 27 1.72 15.04 9.28
N TYR A 28 2.61 14.77 10.24
CA TYR A 28 3.95 14.27 9.93
C TYR A 28 3.90 12.93 9.19
N VAL A 29 3.15 11.96 9.70
CA VAL A 29 3.01 10.64 9.06
C VAL A 29 2.36 10.77 7.67
N LEU A 30 1.35 11.61 7.52
CA LEU A 30 0.73 11.89 6.23
C LEU A 30 1.75 12.42 5.23
N PHE A 31 2.53 13.43 5.60
CA PHE A 31 3.55 14.00 4.72
C PHE A 31 4.57 12.95 4.28
N VAL A 32 5.07 12.12 5.22
CA VAL A 32 6.02 11.05 4.91
C VAL A 32 5.40 10.05 3.93
N LEU A 33 4.19 9.56 4.19
CA LEU A 33 3.51 8.61 3.31
C LEU A 33 3.23 9.20 1.92
N THR A 34 2.80 10.45 1.85
CA THR A 34 2.59 11.16 0.58
C THR A 34 3.90 11.31 -0.19
N PHE A 35 5.00 11.68 0.48
CA PHE A 35 6.30 11.83 -0.17
C PHE A 35 6.83 10.49 -0.68
N MET A 36 6.71 9.42 0.11
CA MET A 36 7.05 8.07 -0.34
C MET A 36 6.21 7.64 -1.55
N TYR A 37 4.92 7.96 -1.56
CA TYR A 37 4.05 7.69 -2.70
C TYR A 37 4.47 8.49 -3.94
N MET A 38 4.83 9.77 -3.79
CA MET A 38 5.37 10.57 -4.89
C MET A 38 6.64 9.96 -5.47
N LEU A 39 7.58 9.51 -4.63
CA LEU A 39 8.79 8.83 -5.09
C LEU A 39 8.48 7.54 -5.85
N SER A 40 7.55 6.72 -5.33
CA SER A 40 7.08 5.50 -6.00
C SER A 40 6.44 5.81 -7.36
N PHE A 41 5.76 6.95 -7.49
CA PHE A 41 5.19 7.38 -8.75
C PHE A 41 6.28 7.83 -9.75
N VAL A 42 7.26 8.61 -9.28
CA VAL A 42 8.38 9.10 -10.11
C VAL A 42 9.20 7.92 -10.67
N ASP A 43 9.50 6.91 -9.86
CA ASP A 43 10.21 5.69 -10.29
C ASP A 43 9.54 5.05 -11.53
N ARG A 44 8.21 4.88 -11.50
CA ARG A 44 7.45 4.36 -12.65
C ARG A 44 7.52 5.27 -13.88
N GLN A 45 7.58 6.59 -13.69
CA GLN A 45 7.63 7.55 -14.80
C GLN A 45 9.02 7.62 -15.45
N ILE A 46 10.10 7.47 -14.68
CA ILE A 46 11.48 7.47 -15.19
C ILE A 46 11.64 6.41 -16.28
N LEU A 47 11.12 5.20 -16.07
CA LEU A 47 11.21 4.13 -17.06
C LEU A 47 10.54 4.52 -18.39
N SER A 48 9.37 5.16 -18.35
CA SER A 48 8.66 5.66 -19.54
C SER A 48 9.46 6.74 -20.28
N LEU A 49 10.10 7.65 -19.55
CA LEU A 49 10.96 8.69 -20.12
C LEU A 49 12.20 8.10 -20.82
N LEU A 50 12.73 6.99 -20.31
CA LEU A 50 13.91 6.32 -20.84
C LEU A 50 13.61 5.33 -21.98
N VAL A 51 12.34 4.95 -22.21
CA VAL A 51 11.95 4.01 -23.28
C VAL A 51 12.59 4.35 -24.63
N PRO A 52 12.59 5.60 -25.13
CA PRO A 52 13.18 5.93 -26.43
C PRO A 52 14.68 5.62 -26.49
N SER A 53 15.42 5.95 -25.43
CA SER A 53 16.85 5.68 -25.32
C SER A 53 17.13 4.17 -25.22
N ILE A 54 16.36 3.45 -24.40
CA ILE A 54 16.48 1.98 -24.24
C ILE A 54 16.22 1.26 -25.57
N LYS A 55 15.19 1.67 -26.33
CA LYS A 55 14.89 1.11 -27.65
C LYS A 55 16.03 1.30 -28.63
N ARG A 56 16.61 2.51 -28.67
CA ARG A 56 17.71 2.83 -29.56
C ARG A 56 18.97 2.03 -29.22
N ASP A 57 19.26 1.88 -27.93
CA ASP A 57 20.53 1.31 -27.47
C ASP A 57 20.47 -0.23 -27.42
N LEU A 58 19.29 -0.85 -27.19
CA LEU A 58 19.12 -2.31 -27.10
C LEU A 58 18.37 -2.95 -28.30
N GLY A 59 17.85 -2.15 -29.24
CA GLY A 59 17.11 -2.66 -30.40
C GLY A 59 15.79 -3.37 -30.07
N VAL A 60 15.22 -3.10 -28.89
CA VAL A 60 13.99 -3.75 -28.41
C VAL A 60 12.74 -3.21 -29.10
N SER A 61 11.76 -4.08 -29.35
CA SER A 61 10.52 -3.72 -30.05
C SER A 61 9.48 -3.07 -29.12
N ASP A 62 8.50 -2.38 -29.71
CA ASP A 62 7.38 -1.76 -28.98
C ASP A 62 6.61 -2.77 -28.13
N THR A 63 6.43 -3.99 -28.65
CA THR A 63 5.78 -5.08 -27.94
C THR A 63 6.56 -5.51 -26.70
N GLN A 64 7.89 -5.60 -26.78
CA GLN A 64 8.73 -5.97 -25.63
C GLN A 64 8.65 -4.91 -24.52
N ILE A 65 8.67 -3.62 -24.89
CA ILE A 65 8.48 -2.54 -23.93
C ILE A 65 7.07 -2.56 -23.32
N GLY A 66 6.04 -2.80 -24.12
CA GLY A 66 4.67 -2.92 -23.61
C GLY A 66 4.50 -4.10 -22.65
N LEU A 67 5.13 -5.24 -22.93
CA LEU A 67 5.17 -6.40 -22.04
C LEU A 67 5.92 -6.10 -20.74
N LEU A 68 7.03 -5.36 -20.82
CA LEU A 68 7.79 -4.95 -19.65
C LEU A 68 6.97 -3.98 -18.77
N GLN A 69 6.43 -2.91 -19.35
CA GLN A 69 5.68 -1.87 -18.62
C GLN A 69 4.32 -2.37 -18.11
N GLY A 70 3.66 -3.27 -18.84
CA GLY A 70 2.35 -3.81 -18.48
C GLY A 70 2.45 -5.14 -17.75
N LEU A 71 2.69 -6.21 -18.51
CA LEU A 71 2.57 -7.58 -18.01
C LEU A 71 3.59 -7.90 -16.90
N ALA A 72 4.86 -7.54 -17.09
CA ALA A 72 5.90 -7.85 -16.11
C ALA A 72 5.66 -7.12 -14.78
N PHE A 73 5.31 -5.83 -14.81
CA PHE A 73 4.93 -5.10 -13.59
C PHE A 73 3.67 -5.67 -12.93
N ALA A 74 2.64 -6.02 -13.71
CA ALA A 74 1.41 -6.59 -13.16
C ALA A 74 1.66 -7.92 -12.44
N LEU A 75 2.44 -8.82 -13.07
CA LEU A 75 2.84 -10.08 -12.46
C LEU A 75 3.69 -9.84 -11.22
N PHE A 76 4.70 -8.97 -11.31
CA PHE A 76 5.58 -8.65 -10.18
C PHE A 76 4.80 -8.08 -8.98
N TYR A 77 3.95 -7.07 -9.19
CA TYR A 77 3.15 -6.50 -8.11
C TYR A 77 2.11 -7.45 -7.55
N THR A 78 1.56 -8.37 -8.35
CA THR A 78 0.65 -9.39 -7.82
C THR A 78 1.40 -10.40 -6.96
N PHE A 79 2.54 -10.88 -7.45
CA PHE A 79 3.36 -11.87 -6.75
C PHE A 79 4.01 -11.32 -5.49
N MET A 80 4.42 -10.04 -5.49
CA MET A 80 5.02 -9.38 -4.33
C MET A 80 3.99 -8.71 -3.43
N GLY A 81 2.87 -8.23 -3.97
CA GLY A 81 1.81 -7.58 -3.21
C GLY A 81 1.13 -8.54 -2.23
N LEU A 82 0.94 -9.81 -2.62
CA LEU A 82 0.38 -10.85 -1.74
C LEU A 82 1.23 -11.14 -0.49
N PRO A 83 2.55 -11.43 -0.59
CA PRO A 83 3.39 -11.65 0.57
C PRO A 83 3.63 -10.36 1.37
N ILE A 84 3.84 -9.21 0.72
CA ILE A 84 4.02 -7.92 1.42
C ILE A 84 2.74 -7.52 2.15
N GLY A 85 1.57 -7.73 1.55
CA GLY A 85 0.28 -7.51 2.22
C GLY A 85 0.10 -8.40 3.44
N ARG A 86 0.43 -9.70 3.33
CA ARG A 86 0.46 -10.60 4.48
C ARG A 86 1.46 -10.16 5.55
N LEU A 87 2.63 -9.64 5.17
CA LEU A 87 3.60 -9.10 6.12
C LEU A 87 3.05 -7.83 6.80
N ALA A 88 2.39 -6.95 6.06
CA ALA A 88 1.79 -5.72 6.57
C ALA A 88 0.65 -5.98 7.57
N ASP A 89 -0.09 -7.07 7.38
CA ASP A 89 -1.19 -7.47 8.26
C ASP A 89 -0.71 -8.18 9.53
N ASN A 90 0.37 -8.98 9.44
CA ASN A 90 0.86 -9.79 10.56
C ASN A 90 1.98 -9.11 11.37
N TYR A 91 2.68 -8.11 10.82
CA TYR A 91 3.79 -7.42 11.48
C TYR A 91 3.50 -5.93 11.67
N SER A 92 4.38 -5.24 12.41
CA SER A 92 4.33 -3.78 12.55
C SER A 92 4.31 -3.12 11.17
N ARG A 93 3.20 -2.48 10.82
CA ARG A 93 3.02 -1.73 9.55
C ARG A 93 4.17 -0.75 9.28
N ARG A 94 4.75 -0.17 10.34
CA ARG A 94 5.94 0.69 10.24
C ARG A 94 7.15 -0.07 9.69
N ASN A 95 7.40 -1.29 10.16
CA ASN A 95 8.57 -2.06 9.76
C ASN A 95 8.44 -2.51 8.30
N VAL A 96 7.23 -2.79 7.83
CA VAL A 96 6.98 -3.18 6.43
C VAL A 96 7.14 -2.01 5.45
N ILE A 97 7.01 -0.77 5.91
CA ILE A 97 7.27 0.43 5.08
C ILE A 97 8.78 0.72 4.97
N ILE A 98 9.57 0.30 5.96
CA ILE A 98 11.02 0.57 6.02
C ILE A 98 11.83 -0.45 5.21
N ILE A 99 11.37 -1.70 5.17
CA ILE A 99 11.97 -2.80 4.42
C ILE A 99 11.57 -2.70 2.95
#